data_AF-A0A7J9HGN4-F1
#
_entry.id   AF-A0A7J9HGN4-F1
#
_cell.length_a   1.000
_cell.length_b   1.000
_cell.length_c   1.000
_cell.angle_alpha   90.00
_cell.angle_beta   90.00
_cell.angle_gamma   90.00
#
_symmetry.space_group_name_H-M   'P 1'
#
loop_
_entity.id
_entity.type
_entity.pdbx_description
1 polymer ?
#
loop_
_entity_poly.entity_id
_entity_poly.type
_entity_poly.pdbx_seq_one_letter_code
_entity_poly.pdbx_strand_id
1 'polypeptide(L)'
;MRTGWADGPEFVTQCPIRPGGSYTYRFTIQGQEGTLWWHAHSSWLRATVYGALIIRPRLGESYPFPKPNLETPIVLGEWWDANRIDVVREATRTGAAPNVSDAYTINAQPGDLYKCSSKDTTIIPIDAGETNLLRVINAALNQPLFFAVANHTLTVVGADATYIKPFTTSVLMLAYNDTNTVTAYSRSFRSPRNVQVPTEIDESLFFTVGLGLNNCPPNFRRSRCQGPNGTRLAASMNNVSFMLPRSISLLQAHQQGIPGVFTTDFC
;
A
#
# COMPACT_ATOMS: atom_id res chain seq x y z
N MET A 1 -16.13 -10.17 -9.36
CA MET A 1 -16.58 -9.19 -8.34
C MET A 1 -18.09 -9.01 -8.45
N ARG A 2 -18.87 -9.28 -7.39
CA ARG A 2 -20.33 -9.06 -7.39
C ARG A 2 -20.74 -7.69 -6.79
N THR A 3 -19.83 -7.01 -6.08
CA THR A 3 -20.09 -5.75 -5.35
C THR A 3 -18.99 -4.72 -5.57
N GLY A 4 -18.61 -4.44 -6.82
CA GLY A 4 -17.52 -3.50 -7.14
C GLY A 4 -17.75 -2.06 -6.63
N TRP A 5 -19.02 -1.65 -6.48
CA TRP A 5 -19.39 -0.34 -5.94
C TRP A 5 -19.06 -0.16 -4.45
N ALA A 6 -18.78 -1.23 -3.71
CA ALA A 6 -18.40 -1.21 -2.30
C ALA A 6 -16.90 -1.44 -2.08
N ASP A 7 -16.09 -1.33 -3.13
CA ASP A 7 -14.67 -1.63 -3.08
C ASP A 7 -13.88 -0.47 -2.43
N GLY A 8 -14.23 0.79 -2.71
CA GLY A 8 -13.63 1.96 -2.06
C GLY A 8 -12.59 2.79 -2.83
N PRO A 9 -11.84 2.27 -3.82
CA PRO A 9 -10.86 3.04 -4.58
C PRO A 9 -11.41 4.33 -5.22
N GLU A 10 -10.85 5.47 -4.80
CA GLU A 10 -11.22 6.79 -5.28
C GLU A 10 -11.01 6.91 -6.79
N PHE A 11 -12.03 7.40 -7.50
CA PHE A 11 -12.08 7.57 -8.97
C PHE A 11 -11.98 6.28 -9.79
N VAL A 12 -11.97 5.12 -9.14
CA VAL A 12 -11.94 3.82 -9.80
C VAL A 12 -13.28 3.12 -9.66
N THR A 13 -13.75 2.91 -8.43
CA THR A 13 -15.04 2.27 -8.17
C THR A 13 -16.10 3.24 -7.64
N GLN A 14 -15.67 4.38 -7.10
CA GLN A 14 -16.57 5.40 -6.57
C GLN A 14 -15.94 6.79 -6.54
N CYS A 15 -16.80 7.81 -6.50
CA CYS A 15 -16.39 9.17 -6.13
C CYS A 15 -16.10 9.24 -4.62
N PRO A 16 -15.18 10.14 -4.19
CA PRO A 16 -14.89 10.34 -2.78
C PRO A 16 -16.11 10.83 -1.99
N ILE A 17 -16.24 10.33 -0.76
CA ILE A 17 -17.26 10.78 0.20
C ILE A 17 -16.85 12.18 0.69
N ARG A 18 -17.63 13.20 0.33
CA ARG A 18 -17.33 14.59 0.71
C ARG A 18 -17.53 14.82 2.22
N PRO A 19 -16.86 15.82 2.82
CA PRO A 19 -17.14 16.22 4.20
C PRO A 19 -18.64 16.47 4.43
N GLY A 20 -19.19 15.89 5.50
CA GLY A 20 -20.63 15.92 5.80
C GLY A 20 -21.49 14.92 5.01
N GLY A 21 -20.92 14.23 4.02
CA GLY A 21 -21.57 13.13 3.31
C GLY A 21 -21.51 11.81 4.08
N SER A 22 -22.31 10.84 3.65
CA SER A 22 -22.28 9.47 4.16
C SER A 22 -22.44 8.47 3.02
N TYR A 23 -21.89 7.27 3.23
CA TYR A 23 -22.03 6.15 2.30
C TYR A 23 -22.07 4.85 3.09
N THR A 24 -22.90 3.90 2.65
CA THR A 24 -23.01 2.58 3.28
C THR A 24 -22.34 1.53 2.40
N TYR A 25 -21.19 1.03 2.85
CA TYR A 25 -20.54 -0.12 2.23
C TYR A 25 -21.26 -1.41 2.61
N ARG A 26 -21.69 -2.20 1.63
CA ARG A 26 -22.25 -3.55 1.86
C ARG A 26 -21.52 -4.54 0.98
N PHE A 27 -20.90 -5.52 1.61
CA PHE A 27 -20.19 -6.60 0.94
C PHE A 27 -20.45 -7.92 1.67
N THR A 28 -20.23 -9.03 0.98
CA THR A 28 -20.37 -10.37 1.55
C THR A 28 -18.99 -11.00 1.61
N ILE A 29 -18.61 -11.52 2.77
CA ILE A 29 -17.41 -12.34 2.93
C ILE A 29 -17.69 -13.72 2.28
N GLN A 30 -16.85 -14.13 1.34
CA GLN A 30 -17.00 -15.36 0.57
C GLN A 30 -15.70 -16.16 0.58
N GLY A 31 -15.61 -17.13 1.50
CA GLY A 31 -14.50 -18.07 1.57
C GLY A 31 -13.23 -17.55 2.23
N GLN A 32 -13.17 -16.25 2.59
CA GLN A 32 -12.08 -15.74 3.42
C GLN A 32 -12.28 -16.13 4.89
N GLU A 33 -11.21 -16.54 5.54
CA GLU A 33 -11.16 -16.83 6.98
C GLU A 33 -9.75 -16.53 7.51
N GLY A 34 -9.65 -15.61 8.46
CA GLY A 34 -8.37 -15.16 8.99
C GLY A 34 -8.32 -13.64 9.17
N THR A 35 -7.19 -13.03 8.83
CA THR A 35 -6.95 -11.60 9.01
C THR A 35 -6.92 -10.89 7.66
N LEU A 36 -7.81 -9.94 7.49
CA LEU A 36 -7.73 -8.87 6.49
C LEU A 36 -7.59 -7.53 7.24
N TRP A 37 -7.64 -6.44 6.49
CA TRP A 37 -7.64 -5.10 7.02
C TRP A 37 -8.45 -4.19 6.08
N TRP A 38 -8.90 -3.06 6.61
CA TRP A 38 -9.53 -2.01 5.83
C TRP A 38 -8.66 -0.76 5.92
N HIS A 39 -8.69 0.07 4.88
CA HIS A 39 -8.02 1.35 4.88
C HIS A 39 -8.70 2.34 3.95
N ALA A 40 -8.46 3.63 4.16
CA ALA A 40 -8.88 4.64 3.19
C ALA A 40 -8.18 4.41 1.85
N HIS A 41 -8.90 4.53 0.75
CA HIS A 41 -8.35 4.37 -0.59
C HIS A 41 -8.40 5.67 -1.38
N SER A 42 -8.12 6.78 -0.69
CA SER A 42 -8.01 8.14 -1.23
C SER A 42 -6.72 8.78 -0.73
N SER A 43 -5.87 9.19 -1.68
CA SER A 43 -4.56 9.80 -1.41
C SER A 43 -3.75 9.03 -0.34
N TRP A 44 -3.08 9.75 0.56
CA TRP A 44 -2.34 9.20 1.70
C TRP A 44 -3.17 9.14 2.99
N LEU A 45 -4.50 9.14 2.90
CA LEU A 45 -5.36 9.07 4.09
C LEU A 45 -5.20 7.75 4.85
N ARG A 46 -4.81 6.66 4.17
CA ARG A 46 -4.47 5.39 4.83
C ARG A 46 -3.24 5.45 5.73
N ALA A 47 -2.54 6.58 5.79
CA ALA A 47 -1.50 6.75 6.79
C ALA A 47 -2.08 6.76 8.22
N THR A 48 -3.33 7.19 8.41
CA THR A 48 -4.05 7.16 9.71
C THR A 48 -5.37 6.38 9.68
N VAL A 49 -6.00 6.29 8.52
CA VAL A 49 -7.35 5.73 8.39
C VAL A 49 -7.24 4.29 7.92
N TYR A 50 -7.10 3.39 8.87
CA TYR A 50 -7.04 1.94 8.67
C TYR A 50 -7.41 1.17 9.93
N GLY A 51 -7.66 -0.13 9.79
CA GLY A 51 -7.89 -1.02 10.92
C GLY A 51 -7.93 -2.49 10.52
N ALA A 52 -7.86 -3.37 11.52
CA ALA A 52 -7.97 -4.80 11.30
C ALA A 52 -9.39 -5.22 10.91
N LEU A 53 -9.51 -6.20 10.02
CA LEU A 53 -10.74 -6.90 9.68
C LEU A 53 -10.55 -8.38 9.98
N ILE A 54 -11.05 -8.83 11.13
CA ILE A 54 -10.87 -10.20 11.60
C ILE A 54 -12.09 -11.04 11.21
N ILE A 55 -11.84 -12.09 10.42
CA ILE A 55 -12.84 -13.04 9.97
C ILE A 55 -12.59 -14.37 10.67
N ARG A 56 -13.44 -14.70 11.63
CA ARG A 56 -13.34 -15.95 12.40
C ARG A 56 -14.00 -17.13 11.66
N PRO A 57 -13.68 -18.38 12.04
CA PRO A 57 -14.41 -19.55 11.58
C PRO A 57 -15.92 -19.38 11.72
N ARG A 58 -16.66 -19.95 10.77
CA ARG A 58 -18.12 -19.95 10.82
C ARG A 58 -18.62 -20.61 12.10
N LEU A 59 -19.81 -20.24 12.54
CA LEU A 59 -20.42 -20.85 13.71
C LEU A 59 -20.52 -22.38 13.52
N GLY A 60 -19.89 -23.14 14.42
CA GLY A 60 -19.82 -24.60 14.33
C GLY A 60 -18.56 -25.15 13.66
N GLU A 61 -17.74 -24.30 13.06
CA GLU A 61 -16.42 -24.65 12.52
C GLU A 61 -15.31 -24.25 13.51
N SER A 62 -14.18 -24.93 13.44
CA SER A 62 -13.01 -24.65 14.28
C SER A 62 -11.80 -24.30 13.42
N TYR A 63 -10.83 -23.61 14.02
CA TYR A 63 -9.51 -23.43 13.41
C TYR A 63 -8.91 -24.79 13.00
N PRO A 64 -8.12 -24.85 11.92
CA PRO A 64 -7.36 -26.05 11.54
C PRO A 64 -6.13 -26.30 12.45
N PHE A 65 -5.99 -25.50 13.51
CA PHE A 65 -4.97 -25.59 14.55
C PHE A 65 -5.65 -25.43 15.93
N PRO A 66 -4.98 -25.80 17.04
CA PRO A 66 -5.54 -25.64 18.38
C PRO A 66 -6.03 -24.21 18.62
N LYS A 67 -7.24 -24.07 19.16
CA LYS A 67 -7.84 -22.77 19.42
C LYS A 67 -6.91 -21.94 20.34
N PRO A 68 -6.52 -20.72 19.94
CA PRO A 68 -5.64 -19.89 20.74
C PRO A 68 -6.33 -19.38 22.01
N ASN A 69 -5.55 -19.09 23.04
CA ASN A 69 -5.98 -18.46 24.29
C ASN A 69 -6.42 -17.01 24.03
N LEU A 70 -5.55 -16.24 23.38
CA LEU A 70 -5.79 -14.85 22.98
C LEU A 70 -5.57 -14.66 21.48
N GLU A 71 -6.34 -13.77 20.89
CA GLU A 71 -6.12 -13.26 19.54
C GLU A 71 -5.84 -11.76 19.59
N THR A 72 -4.66 -11.34 19.13
CA THR A 72 -4.25 -9.93 19.22
C THR A 72 -3.86 -9.38 17.85
N PRO A 73 -4.53 -8.32 17.36
CA PRO A 73 -4.08 -7.62 16.15
C PRO A 73 -2.80 -6.84 16.42
N ILE A 74 -1.83 -7.01 15.53
CA ILE A 74 -0.56 -6.26 15.51
C ILE A 74 -0.53 -5.46 14.21
N VAL A 75 -0.92 -4.20 14.27
CA VAL A 75 -0.97 -3.33 13.09
C VAL A 75 0.29 -2.49 13.04
N LEU A 76 1.16 -2.79 12.08
CA LEU A 76 2.36 -2.02 11.80
C LEU A 76 1.99 -0.83 10.93
N GLY A 77 2.48 0.36 11.28
CA GLY A 77 2.17 1.58 10.54
C GLY A 77 3.32 2.58 10.57
N GLU A 78 3.05 3.78 10.04
CA GLU A 78 4.01 4.86 9.94
C GLU A 78 3.42 6.19 10.41
N TRP A 79 4.25 7.01 11.02
CA TRP A 79 3.92 8.32 11.55
C TRP A 79 4.79 9.40 10.91
N TRP A 80 4.16 10.55 10.65
CA TRP A 80 4.84 11.78 10.26
C TRP A 80 4.36 12.90 11.18
N ASP A 81 5.28 13.73 11.66
CA ASP A 81 4.97 14.97 12.36
C ASP A 81 4.37 16.00 11.38
N ALA A 82 4.81 15.96 10.13
CA ALA A 82 4.24 16.76 9.05
C ALA A 82 2.86 16.23 8.62
N ASN A 83 2.04 17.11 8.05
CA ASN A 83 0.80 16.70 7.41
C ASN A 83 1.09 15.77 6.22
N ARG A 84 0.61 14.53 6.31
CA ARG A 84 0.74 13.46 5.30
C ARG A 84 0.37 13.91 3.89
N ILE A 85 -0.68 14.73 3.78
CA ILE A 85 -1.19 15.23 2.51
C ILE A 85 -0.21 16.23 1.89
N ASP A 86 0.46 17.02 2.71
CA ASP A 86 1.49 17.95 2.22
C ASP A 86 2.77 17.19 1.82
N VAL A 87 3.11 16.10 2.53
CA VAL A 87 4.23 15.21 2.15
C VAL A 87 4.02 14.65 0.74
N VAL A 88 2.84 14.07 0.47
CA VAL A 88 2.55 13.53 -0.88
C VAL A 88 2.41 14.65 -1.91
N ARG A 89 1.80 15.79 -1.57
CA ARG A 89 1.64 16.92 -2.49
C ARG A 89 2.99 17.48 -2.93
N GLU A 90 3.94 17.62 -2.02
CA GLU A 90 5.29 18.08 -2.35
C GLU A 90 6.02 17.05 -3.22
N ALA A 91 5.89 15.75 -2.92
CA ALA A 91 6.44 14.69 -3.77
C ALA A 91 5.87 14.75 -5.19
N THR A 92 4.55 14.89 -5.34
CA THR A 92 3.89 15.05 -6.64
C THR A 92 4.34 16.31 -7.37
N ARG A 93 4.44 17.44 -6.67
CA ARG A 93 4.84 18.73 -7.25
C ARG A 93 6.29 18.74 -7.73
N THR A 94 7.17 18.04 -7.02
CA THR A 94 8.61 18.04 -7.31
C THR A 94 9.07 16.88 -8.17
N GLY A 95 8.28 15.80 -8.22
CA GLY A 95 8.69 14.52 -8.80
C GLY A 95 9.74 13.77 -7.96
N ALA A 96 10.07 14.26 -6.76
CA ALA A 96 10.99 13.60 -5.85
C ALA A 96 10.28 12.54 -5.00
N ALA A 97 11.06 11.67 -4.35
CA ALA A 97 10.51 10.74 -3.39
C ALA A 97 9.87 11.49 -2.21
N PRO A 98 8.77 10.98 -1.64
CA PRO A 98 8.20 11.54 -0.42
C PRO A 98 9.17 11.42 0.75
N ASN A 99 9.07 12.34 1.71
CA ASN A 99 9.87 12.27 2.93
C ASN A 99 9.59 10.96 3.68
N VAL A 100 10.66 10.36 4.22
CA VAL A 100 10.55 9.20 5.11
C VAL A 100 9.73 9.54 6.35
N SER A 101 9.10 8.53 6.94
CA SER A 101 8.35 8.64 8.19
C SER A 101 9.27 8.99 9.37
N ASP A 102 8.73 9.75 10.31
CA ASP A 102 9.43 10.12 11.55
C ASP A 102 9.45 8.94 12.54
N ALA A 103 8.44 8.07 12.49
CA ALA A 103 8.42 6.84 13.28
C ALA A 103 7.66 5.70 12.61
N TYR A 104 8.09 4.47 12.88
CA TYR A 104 7.24 3.29 12.73
C TYR A 104 6.39 3.09 13.98
N THR A 105 5.22 2.47 13.81
CA THR A 105 4.30 2.24 14.92
C THR A 105 3.83 0.80 14.98
N ILE A 106 3.57 0.32 16.19
CA ILE A 106 2.82 -0.92 16.46
C ILE A 106 1.55 -0.51 17.19
N ASN A 107 0.39 -0.79 16.58
CA ASN A 107 -0.93 -0.36 17.07
C ASN A 107 -0.97 1.15 17.35
N ALA A 108 -0.47 1.94 16.39
CA ALA A 108 -0.37 3.40 16.41
C ALA A 108 0.60 4.00 17.45
N GLN A 109 1.37 3.17 18.15
CA GLN A 109 2.35 3.63 19.14
C GLN A 109 3.79 3.44 18.65
N PRO A 110 4.67 4.47 18.71
CA PRO A 110 6.05 4.35 18.22
C PRO A 110 6.92 3.36 18.98
N GLY A 111 6.66 3.17 20.28
CA GLY A 111 7.43 2.28 21.14
C GLY A 111 8.58 2.98 21.87
N ASP A 112 9.40 2.20 22.59
CA ASP A 112 10.34 2.70 23.59
C ASP A 112 11.54 3.49 23.04
N LEU A 113 11.85 3.30 21.75
CA LEU A 113 13.06 3.87 21.12
C LEU A 113 12.86 5.28 20.55
N TYR A 114 11.61 5.75 20.49
CA TYR A 114 11.29 7.09 20.02
C TYR A 114 11.16 8.07 21.20
N LYS A 115 11.37 9.36 20.92
CA LYS A 115 11.22 10.39 21.95
C LYS A 115 9.75 10.51 22.33
N CYS A 116 9.49 10.65 23.64
CA CYS A 116 8.16 10.91 24.19
C CYS A 116 7.12 9.78 24.01
N SER A 117 7.52 8.55 23.67
CA SER A 117 6.58 7.46 23.36
C SER A 117 6.63 6.26 24.31
N SER A 118 7.67 6.11 25.13
CA SER A 118 7.88 4.89 25.96
C SER A 118 6.76 4.61 26.97
N LYS A 119 6.01 5.63 27.38
CA LYS A 119 4.89 5.46 28.33
C LYS A 119 3.66 4.82 27.71
N ASP A 120 3.49 4.97 26.40
CA ASP A 120 2.31 4.52 25.67
C ASP A 120 2.62 3.32 24.76
N THR A 121 3.81 2.73 24.89
CA THR A 121 4.22 1.53 24.14
C THR A 121 3.18 0.43 24.27
N THR A 122 2.80 -0.16 23.13
CA THR A 122 1.85 -1.27 23.07
C THR A 122 2.36 -2.47 23.86
N ILE A 123 1.65 -2.82 24.93
CA ILE A 123 1.92 -3.99 25.77
C ILE A 123 0.83 -5.03 25.54
N ILE A 124 1.24 -6.28 25.30
CA ILE A 124 0.34 -7.41 25.11
C ILE A 124 0.66 -8.43 26.21
N PRO A 125 -0.21 -8.58 27.22
CA PRO A 125 0.02 -9.57 28.27
C PRO A 125 -0.14 -10.98 27.71
N ILE A 126 0.78 -11.87 28.07
CA ILE A 126 0.79 -13.28 27.68
C ILE A 126 1.10 -14.09 28.93
N ASP A 127 0.27 -15.08 29.25
CA ASP A 127 0.54 -15.99 30.36
C ASP A 127 1.43 -17.16 29.93
N ALA A 128 2.20 -17.68 30.88
CA ALA A 128 3.12 -18.78 30.63
C ALA A 128 2.36 -20.06 30.22
N GLY A 129 2.79 -20.68 29.12
CA GLY A 129 2.19 -21.91 28.60
C GLY A 129 1.00 -21.70 27.66
N GLU A 130 0.56 -20.46 27.44
CA GLU A 130 -0.50 -20.16 26.50
C GLU A 130 -0.05 -20.17 25.04
N THR A 131 -0.99 -20.47 24.14
CA THR A 131 -0.81 -20.30 22.69
C THR A 131 -1.62 -19.11 22.22
N ASN A 132 -0.95 -18.06 21.76
CA ASN A 132 -1.58 -16.82 21.35
C ASN A 132 -1.45 -16.58 19.84
N LEU A 133 -2.54 -16.11 19.23
CA LEU A 133 -2.59 -15.82 17.80
C LEU A 133 -2.33 -14.33 17.56
N LEU A 134 -1.13 -14.02 17.07
CA LEU A 134 -0.79 -12.67 16.63
C LEU A 134 -1.26 -12.46 15.19
N ARG A 135 -2.18 -11.51 14.99
CA ARG A 135 -2.74 -11.15 13.68
C ARG A 135 -1.98 -9.94 13.13
N VAL A 136 -0.83 -10.19 12.50
CA VAL A 136 0.08 -9.13 12.06
C VAL A 136 -0.35 -8.56 10.70
N ILE A 137 -0.45 -7.24 10.63
CA ILE A 137 -0.90 -6.47 9.45
C ILE A 137 0.17 -5.41 9.17
N ASN A 138 0.62 -5.31 7.93
CA ASN A 138 1.44 -4.19 7.50
C ASN A 138 0.56 -3.12 6.83
N ALA A 139 0.24 -2.07 7.59
CA ALA A 139 -0.48 -0.88 7.12
C ALA A 139 0.46 0.27 6.73
N ALA A 140 1.79 0.04 6.69
CA ALA A 140 2.75 1.04 6.21
C ALA A 140 2.49 1.41 4.74
N LEU A 141 2.94 2.60 4.34
CA LEU A 141 2.64 3.14 3.02
C LEU A 141 3.48 2.51 1.92
N ASN A 142 4.82 2.50 2.06
CA ASN A 142 5.68 2.27 0.89
C ASN A 142 6.81 1.25 1.11
N GLN A 143 6.76 0.45 2.17
CA GLN A 143 7.86 -0.46 2.47
C GLN A 143 7.46 -1.77 3.16
N PRO A 144 8.14 -2.87 2.83
CA PRO A 144 7.99 -4.10 3.59
C PRO A 144 8.59 -3.92 4.97
N LEU A 145 7.94 -4.49 5.98
CA LEU A 145 8.42 -4.45 7.36
C LEU A 145 8.79 -5.86 7.84
N PHE A 146 9.88 -5.92 8.59
CA PHE A 146 10.28 -7.13 9.30
C PHE A 146 9.72 -7.10 10.72
N PHE A 147 9.13 -8.21 11.16
CA PHE A 147 8.58 -8.37 12.50
C PHE A 147 9.17 -9.61 13.17
N ALA A 148 9.62 -9.45 14.41
CA ALA A 148 10.14 -10.53 15.23
C ALA A 148 9.78 -10.26 16.71
N VAL A 149 9.68 -11.33 17.49
CA VAL A 149 9.51 -11.26 18.94
C VAL A 149 10.76 -11.84 19.60
N ALA A 150 11.44 -11.05 20.43
CA ALA A 150 12.69 -11.47 21.05
C ALA A 150 12.49 -12.77 21.84
N ASN A 151 13.41 -13.72 21.66
CA ASN A 151 13.39 -15.05 22.30
C ASN A 151 12.15 -15.91 22.02
N HIS A 152 11.39 -15.62 20.96
CA HIS A 152 10.23 -16.41 20.56
C HIS A 152 10.33 -16.82 19.09
N THR A 153 9.91 -18.05 18.79
CA THR A 153 9.65 -18.49 17.41
C THR A 153 8.17 -18.31 17.09
N LEU A 154 7.89 -18.04 15.81
CA LEU A 154 6.54 -17.79 15.30
C LEU A 154 6.14 -18.93 14.37
N THR A 155 5.00 -19.56 14.64
CA THR A 155 4.39 -20.54 13.73
C THR A 155 3.39 -19.83 12.83
N VAL A 156 3.69 -19.72 11.55
CA VAL A 156 2.81 -19.09 10.56
C VAL A 156 1.75 -20.10 10.13
N VAL A 157 0.48 -19.75 10.32
CA VAL A 157 -0.67 -20.65 10.05
C VAL A 157 -1.61 -20.13 8.95
N GLY A 158 -1.46 -18.88 8.52
CA GLY A 158 -2.26 -18.30 7.46
C GLY A 158 -1.67 -17.00 6.91
N ALA A 159 -2.08 -16.65 5.70
CA ALA A 159 -1.75 -15.40 5.00
C ALA A 159 -2.97 -14.97 4.17
N ASP A 160 -3.23 -13.67 4.07
CA ASP A 160 -4.33 -13.08 3.27
C ASP A 160 -5.70 -13.75 3.49
N ALA A 161 -6.05 -13.98 4.76
CA ALA A 161 -7.26 -14.69 5.20
C ALA A 161 -7.48 -16.06 4.53
N THR A 162 -6.37 -16.79 4.33
CA THR A 162 -6.35 -18.18 3.88
C THR A 162 -5.36 -18.98 4.74
N TYR A 163 -5.74 -20.19 5.13
CA TYR A 163 -4.84 -21.08 5.85
C TYR A 163 -3.77 -21.65 4.94
N ILE A 164 -2.56 -21.80 5.48
CA ILE A 164 -1.42 -22.38 4.77
C ILE A 164 -0.86 -23.59 5.53
N LYS A 165 0.00 -24.37 4.89
CA LYS A 165 0.77 -25.40 5.58
C LYS A 165 1.67 -24.71 6.63
N PRO A 166 1.52 -25.04 7.93
CA PRO A 166 2.27 -24.34 8.97
C PRO A 166 3.78 -24.47 8.83
N PHE A 167 4.49 -23.39 9.10
CA PHE A 167 5.95 -23.38 9.20
C PHE A 167 6.41 -22.42 10.29
N THR A 168 7.58 -22.70 10.88
CA THR A 168 8.15 -21.91 11.97
C THR A 168 9.24 -20.98 11.47
N THR A 169 9.26 -19.75 11.94
CA THR A 169 10.30 -18.75 11.65
C THR A 169 10.54 -17.85 12.86
N SER A 170 11.72 -17.24 12.96
CA SER A 170 12.01 -16.20 13.95
C SER A 170 11.64 -14.80 13.46
N VAL A 171 11.46 -14.62 12.15
CA VAL A 171 11.17 -13.33 11.52
C VAL A 171 10.10 -13.46 10.43
N LEU A 172 9.18 -12.51 10.40
CA LEU A 172 8.20 -12.32 9.34
C LEU A 172 8.62 -11.15 8.45
N MET A 173 8.56 -11.33 7.13
CA MET A 173 8.65 -10.24 6.16
C MET A 173 7.25 -9.96 5.63
N LEU A 174 6.74 -8.76 5.90
CA LEU A 174 5.37 -8.38 5.57
C LEU A 174 5.40 -7.36 4.44
N ALA A 175 4.87 -7.73 3.28
CA ALA A 175 4.70 -6.80 2.17
C ALA A 175 3.62 -5.75 2.50
N TYR A 176 3.72 -4.55 1.89
CA TYR A 176 2.75 -3.46 2.03
C TYR A 176 1.71 -3.47 0.88
N ASN A 177 1.59 -4.58 0.17
CA ASN A 177 1.07 -4.58 -1.19
C ASN A 177 -0.40 -4.98 -1.27
N ASP A 178 -1.15 -4.18 -2.02
CA ASP A 178 -2.48 -4.50 -2.55
C ASP A 178 -2.38 -5.01 -4.00
N THR A 179 -1.17 -5.41 -4.43
CA THR A 179 -0.85 -5.76 -5.82
C THR A 179 -1.75 -6.87 -6.35
N ASN A 180 -2.06 -7.86 -5.53
CA ASN A 180 -2.95 -8.95 -5.93
C ASN A 180 -4.38 -8.44 -6.19
N THR A 181 -4.89 -7.57 -5.32
CA THR A 181 -6.21 -6.93 -5.46
C THR A 181 -6.26 -6.04 -6.70
N VAL A 182 -5.29 -5.14 -6.87
CA VAL A 182 -5.19 -4.25 -8.03
C VAL A 182 -5.04 -5.05 -9.33
N THR A 183 -4.25 -6.12 -9.33
CA THR A 183 -4.11 -7.01 -10.49
C THR A 183 -5.43 -7.71 -10.82
N ALA A 184 -6.15 -8.21 -9.81
CA ALA A 184 -7.44 -8.86 -9.99
C ALA A 184 -8.51 -7.88 -10.51
N TYR A 185 -8.55 -6.66 -9.98
CA TYR A 185 -9.43 -5.60 -10.45
C TYR A 185 -9.08 -5.14 -11.86
N SER A 186 -7.80 -4.94 -12.18
CA SER A 186 -7.35 -4.53 -13.51
C SER A 186 -7.68 -5.58 -14.57
N ARG A 187 -7.55 -6.87 -14.23
CA ARG A 187 -8.01 -7.99 -15.07
C ARG A 187 -9.54 -8.05 -15.24
N SER A 188 -10.28 -7.34 -14.40
CA SER A 188 -11.75 -7.28 -14.48
C SER A 188 -12.27 -6.21 -15.43
N PHE A 189 -11.41 -5.29 -15.91
CA PHE A 189 -11.80 -4.32 -16.93
C PHE A 189 -12.28 -5.06 -18.18
N ARG A 190 -13.56 -4.87 -18.51
CA ARG A 190 -14.14 -5.30 -19.78
C ARG A 190 -14.66 -4.07 -20.48
N SER A 191 -14.44 -4.00 -21.79
CA SER A 191 -15.01 -2.94 -22.60
C SER A 191 -16.55 -2.98 -22.50
N PRO A 192 -17.23 -1.83 -22.33
CA PRO A 192 -18.70 -1.75 -22.34
C PRO A 192 -19.36 -2.21 -23.64
N ARG A 193 -18.57 -2.32 -24.72
CA ARG A 193 -18.97 -2.85 -26.03
C ARG A 193 -17.95 -3.88 -26.48
N ASN A 194 -18.35 -4.84 -27.32
CA ASN A 194 -17.39 -5.68 -28.01
C ASN A 194 -16.52 -4.80 -28.92
N VAL A 195 -15.32 -4.48 -28.45
CA VAL A 195 -14.29 -3.84 -29.26
C VAL A 195 -13.55 -4.96 -29.95
N GLN A 196 -13.46 -4.86 -31.28
CA GLN A 196 -12.59 -5.74 -32.07
C GLN A 196 -11.15 -5.34 -31.73
N VAL A 197 -10.60 -5.99 -30.72
CA VAL A 197 -9.16 -5.96 -30.45
C VAL A 197 -8.53 -7.09 -31.26
N PRO A 198 -7.34 -6.88 -31.84
CA PRO A 198 -6.60 -7.98 -32.46
C PRO A 198 -6.46 -9.13 -31.46
N THR A 199 -7.04 -10.29 -31.79
CA THR A 199 -7.03 -11.48 -30.92
C THR A 199 -5.82 -12.36 -31.18
N GLU A 200 -5.22 -12.23 -32.36
CA GLU A 200 -3.91 -12.77 -32.64
C GLU A 200 -2.88 -11.73 -32.18
N ILE A 201 -2.17 -12.08 -31.12
CA ILE A 201 -0.97 -11.36 -30.69
C ILE A 201 0.16 -11.98 -31.50
N ASP A 202 0.38 -11.43 -32.69
CA ASP A 202 1.47 -11.77 -33.60
C ASP A 202 2.79 -11.09 -33.20
N GLU A 203 2.71 -10.00 -32.45
CA GLU A 203 3.86 -9.20 -32.02
C GLU A 203 4.10 -9.28 -30.50
N SER A 204 5.29 -9.75 -30.11
CA SER A 204 5.77 -9.69 -28.73
C SER A 204 6.47 -8.36 -28.48
N LEU A 205 5.79 -7.46 -27.77
CA LEU A 205 6.37 -6.17 -27.37
C LEU A 205 7.33 -6.38 -26.20
N PHE A 206 8.64 -6.34 -26.48
CA PHE A 206 9.66 -6.26 -25.45
C PHE A 206 9.87 -4.81 -25.06
N PHE A 207 9.60 -4.48 -23.79
CA PHE A 207 9.96 -3.20 -23.22
C PHE A 207 11.09 -3.37 -22.21
N THR A 208 12.17 -2.63 -22.39
CA THR A 208 13.25 -2.55 -21.40
C THR A 208 13.04 -1.31 -20.55
N VAL A 209 12.88 -1.49 -19.24
CA VAL A 209 12.81 -0.36 -18.29
C VAL A 209 14.19 -0.22 -17.66
N GLY A 210 14.89 0.86 -17.99
CA GLY A 210 16.21 1.17 -17.46
C GLY A 210 16.13 2.23 -16.37
N LEU A 211 16.81 2.01 -15.24
CA LEU A 211 17.04 3.05 -14.23
C LEU A 211 18.43 3.66 -14.47
N GLY A 212 18.47 4.96 -14.74
CA GLY A 212 19.70 5.73 -15.00
C GLY A 212 19.91 6.84 -13.98
N LEU A 213 21.15 7.32 -13.89
CA LEU A 213 21.54 8.49 -13.11
C LEU A 213 21.87 9.63 -14.06
N ASN A 214 21.13 10.74 -13.94
CA ASN A 214 21.39 11.95 -14.71
C ASN A 214 22.07 12.99 -13.82
N ASN A 215 22.98 13.78 -14.40
CA ASN A 215 23.55 14.92 -13.69
C ASN A 215 22.45 15.91 -13.31
N CYS A 216 22.57 16.45 -12.09
CA CYS A 216 21.62 17.46 -11.66
C CYS A 216 21.93 18.81 -12.34
N PRO A 217 20.91 19.52 -12.85
CA PRO A 217 21.14 20.79 -13.53
C PRO A 217 21.82 21.82 -12.60
N PRO A 218 22.72 22.67 -13.12
CA PRO A 218 23.50 23.61 -12.31
C PRO A 218 22.67 24.61 -11.47
N ASN A 219 21.40 24.80 -11.80
CA ASN A 219 20.48 25.72 -11.12
C ASN A 219 19.40 25.02 -10.26
N PHE A 220 19.49 23.70 -10.07
CA PHE A 220 18.54 22.96 -9.25
C PHE A 220 18.98 22.89 -7.78
N ARG A 221 18.03 22.99 -6.84
CA ARG A 221 18.31 22.87 -5.41
C ARG A 221 18.85 21.47 -5.09
N ARG A 222 19.93 21.38 -4.30
CA ARG A 222 20.55 20.10 -3.89
C ARG A 222 19.57 19.12 -3.25
N SER A 223 18.51 19.61 -2.58
CA SER A 223 17.45 18.76 -1.99
C SER A 223 16.62 17.98 -3.03
N ARG A 224 16.69 18.36 -4.31
CA ARG A 224 16.00 17.70 -5.44
C ARG A 224 16.90 16.76 -6.23
N CYS A 225 18.16 16.59 -5.81
CA CYS A 225 19.17 15.76 -6.44
C CYS A 225 19.51 14.58 -5.52
N GLN A 226 18.53 13.69 -5.33
CA GLN A 226 18.58 12.62 -4.33
C GLN A 226 19.26 11.34 -4.82
N GLY A 227 19.80 11.35 -6.04
CA GLY A 227 20.60 10.24 -6.57
C GLY A 227 22.02 10.22 -5.98
N PRO A 228 22.72 9.07 -6.06
CA PRO A 228 24.12 8.95 -5.66
C PRO A 228 24.99 10.05 -6.30
N ASN A 229 25.94 10.61 -5.55
CA ASN A 229 26.79 11.72 -5.99
C ASN A 229 26.04 13.00 -6.40
N GLY A 230 24.86 13.25 -5.81
CA GLY A 230 24.08 14.46 -6.11
C GLY A 230 23.49 14.46 -7.53
N THR A 231 23.21 13.26 -8.06
CA THR A 231 22.55 13.07 -9.35
C THR A 231 21.02 13.02 -9.18
N ARG A 232 20.28 12.86 -10.27
CA ARG A 232 18.83 12.57 -10.26
C ARG A 232 18.59 11.19 -10.86
N LEU A 233 17.67 10.45 -10.26
CA LEU A 233 17.17 9.20 -10.83
C LEU A 233 16.38 9.53 -12.11
N ALA A 234 16.59 8.74 -13.14
CA ALA A 234 15.86 8.79 -14.39
C ALA A 234 15.42 7.39 -14.77
N ALA A 235 14.22 7.27 -15.33
CA ALA A 235 13.77 6.02 -15.93
C ALA A 235 13.73 6.19 -17.45
N SER A 236 14.18 5.19 -18.19
CA SER A 236 14.02 5.08 -19.63
C SER A 236 13.19 3.85 -19.95
N MET A 237 12.41 3.93 -21.02
CA MET A 237 11.75 2.77 -21.61
C MET A 237 12.28 2.62 -23.03
N ASN A 238 12.78 1.44 -23.40
CA ASN A 238 13.41 1.18 -24.70
C ASN A 238 14.59 2.10 -25.00
N ASN A 239 15.36 2.46 -23.98
CA ASN A 239 16.46 3.42 -24.06
C ASN A 239 16.04 4.84 -24.53
N VAL A 240 14.73 5.13 -24.61
CA VAL A 240 14.20 6.47 -24.81
C VAL A 240 13.95 7.07 -23.43
N SER A 241 14.68 8.14 -23.12
CA SER A 241 14.44 8.91 -21.90
C SER A 241 13.19 9.75 -22.11
N PHE A 242 12.18 9.59 -21.23
CA PHE A 242 11.00 10.45 -21.26
C PHE A 242 11.43 11.91 -21.15
N MET A 243 11.02 12.75 -22.11
CA MET A 243 11.19 14.19 -21.97
C MET A 243 10.37 14.65 -20.77
N LEU A 244 11.07 14.97 -19.67
CA LEU A 244 10.43 15.52 -18.50
C LEU A 244 9.84 16.88 -18.87
N PRO A 245 8.54 17.11 -18.61
CA PRO A 245 7.90 18.37 -18.96
C PRO A 245 8.57 19.51 -18.17
N ARG A 246 8.82 20.63 -18.87
CA ARG A 246 9.62 21.74 -18.35
C ARG A 246 8.91 22.58 -17.28
N SER A 247 7.59 22.49 -17.21
CA SER A 247 6.75 23.35 -16.36
C SER A 247 5.86 22.55 -15.40
N ILE A 248 5.16 21.54 -15.88
CA ILE A 248 4.10 20.84 -15.14
C ILE A 248 3.97 19.39 -15.62
N SER A 249 3.69 18.46 -14.70
CA SER A 249 3.55 17.04 -15.08
C SER A 249 2.33 16.84 -15.99
N LEU A 250 2.41 15.87 -16.91
CA LEU A 250 1.31 15.52 -17.80
C LEU A 250 0.04 15.16 -17.03
N LEU A 251 0.21 14.42 -15.92
CA LEU A 251 -0.91 14.02 -15.05
C LEU A 251 -1.58 15.22 -14.38
N GLN A 252 -0.79 16.21 -13.91
CA GLN A 252 -1.33 17.41 -13.30
C GLN A 252 -2.04 18.29 -14.34
N ALA A 253 -1.46 18.45 -15.54
CA ALA A 253 -2.09 19.20 -16.61
C ALA A 253 -3.42 18.58 -17.05
N HIS A 254 -3.49 17.24 -17.09
CA HIS A 254 -4.73 16.51 -17.37
C HIS A 254 -5.78 16.72 -16.28
N GLN A 255 -5.41 16.54 -15.00
CA GLN A 255 -6.35 16.69 -13.88
C GLN A 255 -6.86 18.12 -13.69
N GLN A 256 -6.03 19.13 -14.01
CA GLN A 256 -6.35 20.55 -13.83
C GLN A 256 -6.83 21.22 -15.12
N GLY A 257 -6.96 20.48 -16.23
CA GLY A 257 -7.41 21.01 -17.52
C GLY A 257 -6.50 22.12 -18.08
N ILE A 258 -5.19 22.03 -17.85
CA ILE A 258 -4.24 23.08 -18.23
C ILE A 258 -3.88 22.93 -19.72
N PRO A 259 -4.24 23.91 -20.57
CA PRO A 259 -4.00 23.83 -22.01
C PRO A 259 -2.50 23.99 -22.34
N GLY A 260 -2.06 23.38 -23.44
CA GLY A 260 -0.71 23.57 -24.00
C GLY A 260 0.40 22.69 -23.40
N VAL A 261 0.07 21.70 -22.58
CA VAL A 261 1.04 20.76 -21.98
C VAL A 261 1.07 19.41 -22.70
N PHE A 262 -0.10 18.95 -23.14
CA PHE A 262 -0.27 17.76 -23.97
C PHE A 262 -1.41 18.01 -24.94
N THR A 263 -1.41 17.28 -26.04
CA THR A 263 -2.51 17.25 -27.00
C THR A 263 -3.21 15.90 -26.87
N THR A 264 -4.53 15.85 -27.10
CA THR A 264 -5.32 14.62 -26.95
C THR A 264 -5.24 13.71 -28.17
N ASP A 265 -4.56 14.14 -29.22
CA ASP A 265 -4.19 13.36 -30.39
C ASP A 265 -2.91 12.56 -30.08
N PHE A 266 -3.07 11.48 -29.32
CA PHE A 266 -2.06 10.43 -29.33
C PHE A 266 -2.09 9.76 -30.71
N CYS A 267 -1.20 10.18 -31.60
CA CYS A 267 -0.80 9.39 -32.78
C CYS A 267 0.10 8.22 -32.35
#